data_AF-A0A2X3C4T8-F1
#
_entry.id   AF-A0A2X3C4T8-F1
#
_cell.length_a   1.000
_cell.length_b   1.000
_cell.length_c   1.000
_cell.angle_alpha   90.00
_cell.angle_beta   90.00
_cell.angle_gamma   90.00
#
_symmetry.space_group_name_H-M   'P 1'
#
loop_
_entity.id
_entity.type
_entity.pdbx_description
1 polymer ?
#
loop_
_entity_poly.entity_id
_entity_poly.type
_entity_poly.pdbx_seq_one_letter_code
_entity_poly.pdbx_strand_id
1 'polypeptide(L)'
;MEVLKRENPLIHMITNYVTVNDLAQVTINYGGLPLMATHHYELKVITKMANGLLVNIGTLEPYQMESSMISMKIAKEKGIPSVLDPVGVQASKLRKDFAKKLILEGEPSLIKGNLAEIKTLIGETSNSIGIDSFEDSLSENTKNKIKEYAKERNLIVVVSGVVDFITNGEESASVKNGTYKMSKITGTGCMLGALLTLALSFYDHKDLRFKEVVKAVSTWGICGELAEERLREKEGLMTFKYNLLDELSIINDEIIKEREKVIYE
;
A
#
# COMPACT_ATOMS: atom_id res chain seq x y z
N MET A 1 24.45 -2.94 -1.95
CA MET A 1 23.36 -2.87 -2.96
C MET A 1 23.97 -2.40 -4.28
N GLU A 2 24.20 -3.30 -5.22
CA GLU A 2 24.59 -2.97 -6.61
C GLU A 2 23.53 -3.46 -7.59
N VAL A 3 22.35 -2.87 -7.52
CA VAL A 3 21.31 -2.97 -8.55
C VAL A 3 20.84 -1.55 -8.80
N LEU A 4 20.77 -1.14 -10.07
CA LEU A 4 20.42 0.19 -10.57
C LEU A 4 19.26 0.83 -9.78
N LYS A 5 19.54 1.54 -8.69
CA LYS A 5 18.55 2.34 -7.97
C LYS A 5 18.33 3.60 -8.81
N ARG A 6 17.08 3.91 -9.14
CA ARG A 6 16.74 5.26 -9.61
C ARG A 6 16.99 6.22 -8.44
N GLU A 7 17.78 7.27 -8.68
CA GLU A 7 17.89 8.37 -7.73
C GLU A 7 16.54 9.12 -7.74
N ASN A 8 15.83 9.10 -6.61
CA ASN A 8 14.58 9.82 -6.37
C ASN A 8 13.42 9.50 -7.34
N PRO A 9 12.77 8.31 -7.21
CA PRO A 9 11.68 7.92 -8.11
C PRO A 9 10.49 8.89 -8.03
N LEU A 10 9.97 9.30 -9.18
CA LEU A 10 8.75 10.10 -9.29
C LEU A 10 7.51 9.21 -9.09
N ILE A 11 6.74 9.48 -8.05
CA ILE A 11 5.52 8.73 -7.71
C ILE A 11 4.30 9.59 -8.03
N HIS A 12 3.55 9.17 -9.05
CA HIS A 12 2.27 9.78 -9.38
C HIS A 12 1.18 9.22 -8.44
N MET A 13 0.43 10.08 -7.78
CA MET A 13 -0.61 9.67 -6.84
C MET A 13 -1.95 10.30 -7.19
N ILE A 14 -2.96 9.45 -7.35
CA ILE A 14 -4.37 9.83 -7.37
C ILE A 14 -4.98 9.26 -6.09
N THR A 15 -5.09 10.11 -5.07
CA THR A 15 -5.38 9.68 -3.70
C THR A 15 -6.45 10.56 -3.03
N ASN A 16 -6.86 10.15 -1.84
CA ASN A 16 -7.86 10.85 -1.07
C ASN A 16 -7.32 12.17 -0.48
N TYR A 17 -8.20 13.16 -0.31
CA TYR A 17 -7.82 14.47 0.25
C TYR A 17 -7.51 14.43 1.76
N VAL A 18 -7.89 13.36 2.47
CA VAL A 18 -7.68 13.23 3.93
C VAL A 18 -6.20 13.02 4.25
N THR A 19 -5.47 12.28 3.40
CA THR A 19 -4.10 11.83 3.69
C THR A 19 -3.07 12.33 2.69
N VAL A 20 -3.46 13.15 1.69
CA VAL A 20 -2.60 13.52 0.55
C VAL A 20 -1.25 14.12 0.96
N ASN A 21 -1.21 14.96 2.01
CA ASN A 21 0.03 15.53 2.52
C ASN A 21 0.93 14.49 3.18
N ASP A 22 0.35 13.54 3.94
CA ASP A 22 1.11 12.48 4.61
C ASP A 22 1.74 11.51 3.60
N LEU A 23 1.00 11.16 2.54
CA LEU A 23 1.52 10.31 1.46
C LEU A 23 2.70 10.99 0.75
N ALA A 24 2.62 12.30 0.53
CA ALA A 24 3.73 13.07 0.00
C ALA A 24 4.93 13.06 0.94
N GLN A 25 4.70 13.25 2.24
CA GLN A 25 5.77 13.25 3.24
C GLN A 25 6.45 11.89 3.36
N VAL A 26 5.70 10.79 3.35
CA VAL A 26 6.24 9.42 3.32
C VAL A 26 7.10 9.19 2.09
N THR A 27 6.63 9.65 0.92
CA THR A 27 7.40 9.54 -0.33
C THR A 27 8.73 10.29 -0.23
N ILE A 28 8.72 11.52 0.29
CA ILE A 28 9.92 12.34 0.47
C ILE A 28 10.89 11.71 1.47
N ASN A 29 10.37 11.30 2.65
CA ASN A 29 11.18 10.74 3.73
C ASN A 29 11.91 9.46 3.31
N TYR A 30 11.32 8.68 2.41
CA TYR A 30 11.93 7.46 1.90
C TYR A 30 12.69 7.67 0.56
N GLY A 31 12.94 8.93 0.19
CA GLY A 31 13.82 9.29 -0.94
C GLY A 31 13.15 9.27 -2.31
N GLY A 32 11.85 9.57 -2.42
CA GLY A 32 11.12 9.72 -3.67
C GLY A 32 10.61 11.14 -3.92
N LEU A 33 10.05 11.37 -5.11
CA LEU A 33 9.42 12.63 -5.52
C LEU A 33 7.90 12.44 -5.65
N PRO A 34 7.07 13.02 -4.77
CA PRO A 34 5.62 12.90 -4.87
C PRO A 34 5.03 13.85 -5.91
N LEU A 35 4.04 13.38 -6.68
CA LEU A 35 3.31 14.19 -7.66
C LEU A 35 1.81 13.85 -7.66
N MET A 36 0.96 14.81 -7.26
CA MET A 36 -0.50 14.61 -7.07
C MET A 36 -1.32 15.24 -8.20
N ALA A 37 -1.03 14.85 -9.45
CA ALA A 37 -1.76 15.34 -10.62
C ALA A 37 -3.03 14.53 -10.87
N THR A 38 -4.16 15.20 -11.07
CA THR A 38 -5.45 14.55 -11.34
C THR A 38 -6.13 15.06 -12.61
N HIS A 39 -5.62 16.14 -13.23
CA HIS A 39 -6.32 16.78 -14.34
C HIS A 39 -6.28 15.91 -15.61
N HIS A 40 -7.42 15.54 -16.19
CA HIS A 40 -7.49 14.57 -17.31
C HIS A 40 -6.53 14.86 -18.48
N TYR A 41 -6.37 16.14 -18.85
CA TYR A 41 -5.50 16.57 -19.94
C TYR A 41 -3.99 16.42 -19.67
N GLU A 42 -3.55 16.37 -18.41
CA GLU A 42 -2.13 16.23 -18.08
C GLU A 42 -1.73 14.79 -17.75
N LEU A 43 -2.69 13.91 -17.39
CA LEU A 43 -2.41 12.53 -16.94
C LEU A 43 -1.55 11.74 -17.94
N LYS A 44 -1.78 11.92 -19.24
CA LYS A 44 -0.96 11.25 -20.27
C LYS A 44 0.52 11.61 -20.18
N VAL A 45 0.84 12.86 -19.83
CA VAL A 45 2.22 13.33 -19.68
C VAL A 45 2.75 12.89 -18.31
N ILE A 46 2.01 13.22 -17.25
CA ILE A 46 2.40 12.97 -15.87
C ILE A 46 2.63 11.47 -15.61
N THR A 47 1.66 10.62 -15.89
CA THR A 47 1.78 9.19 -15.59
C THR A 47 2.90 8.55 -16.39
N LYS A 48 3.17 8.97 -17.63
CA LYS A 48 4.29 8.44 -18.43
C LYS A 48 5.66 8.81 -17.90
N MET A 49 5.78 9.93 -17.18
CA MET A 49 7.02 10.37 -16.54
C MET A 49 7.26 9.68 -15.20
N ALA A 50 6.21 9.14 -14.59
CA ALA A 50 6.28 8.52 -13.27
C ALA A 50 7.03 7.19 -13.29
N ASN A 51 7.70 6.89 -12.19
CA ASN A 51 8.34 5.61 -11.91
C ASN A 51 7.39 4.64 -11.19
N GLY A 52 6.31 5.13 -10.59
CA GLY A 52 5.22 4.34 -10.02
C GLY A 52 3.93 5.14 -9.90
N LEU A 53 2.81 4.43 -9.81
CA LEU A 53 1.47 5.02 -9.68
C LEU A 53 0.75 4.47 -8.44
N LEU A 54 0.27 5.36 -7.56
CA LEU A 54 -0.68 5.02 -6.50
C LEU A 54 -2.09 5.48 -6.89
N VAL A 55 -3.04 4.56 -6.88
CA VAL A 55 -4.47 4.87 -6.92
C VAL A 55 -5.10 4.46 -5.60
N ASN A 56 -5.56 5.45 -4.84
CA ASN A 56 -6.30 5.26 -3.60
C ASN A 56 -7.70 5.85 -3.74
N ILE A 57 -8.73 5.02 -3.51
CA ILE A 57 -10.13 5.40 -3.75
C ILE A 57 -10.84 5.92 -2.49
N GLY A 58 -10.12 6.36 -1.46
CA GLY A 58 -10.67 6.74 -0.15
C GLY A 58 -11.75 7.83 -0.18
N THR A 59 -11.59 8.87 -1.00
CA THR A 59 -12.60 9.93 -1.21
C THR A 59 -13.03 9.96 -2.66
N LEU A 60 -13.84 8.96 -3.04
CA LEU A 60 -14.18 8.67 -4.44
C LEU A 60 -15.13 9.71 -5.05
N GLU A 61 -14.59 10.54 -5.94
CA GLU A 61 -15.35 11.50 -6.74
C GLU A 61 -15.41 11.09 -8.22
N PRO A 62 -16.46 11.46 -8.98
CA PRO A 62 -16.57 11.10 -10.40
C PRO A 62 -15.36 11.51 -11.24
N TYR A 63 -14.83 12.71 -11.01
CA TYR A 63 -13.63 13.21 -11.72
C TYR A 63 -12.41 12.33 -11.41
N GLN A 64 -12.22 11.98 -10.14
CA GLN A 64 -11.12 11.11 -9.69
C GLN A 64 -11.25 9.68 -10.23
N MET A 65 -12.47 9.14 -10.35
CA MET A 65 -12.71 7.81 -10.95
C MET A 65 -12.19 7.76 -12.38
N GLU A 66 -12.49 8.78 -13.17
CA GLU A 66 -12.01 8.90 -14.55
C GLU A 66 -10.49 9.06 -14.60
N SER A 67 -9.93 9.96 -13.77
CA SER A 67 -8.47 10.15 -13.68
C SER A 67 -7.72 8.87 -13.32
N SER A 68 -8.27 8.12 -12.36
CA SER A 68 -7.70 6.84 -11.90
C SER A 68 -7.66 5.81 -13.02
N MET A 69 -8.76 5.68 -13.77
CA MET A 69 -8.83 4.74 -14.88
C MET A 69 -7.89 5.12 -16.03
N ILE A 70 -7.82 6.40 -16.39
CA ILE A 70 -6.89 6.92 -17.41
C ILE A 70 -5.45 6.57 -17.02
N SER A 71 -5.05 6.90 -15.79
CA SER A 71 -3.67 6.70 -15.33
C SER A 71 -3.31 5.24 -15.19
N MET A 72 -4.22 4.39 -14.69
CA MET A 72 -4.00 2.94 -14.60
C MET A 72 -3.80 2.30 -15.98
N LYS A 73 -4.58 2.71 -16.99
CA LYS A 73 -4.40 2.24 -18.37
C LYS A 73 -3.04 2.67 -18.95
N ILE A 74 -2.62 3.90 -18.70
CA ILE A 74 -1.30 4.39 -19.11
C ILE A 74 -0.18 3.61 -18.40
N ALA A 75 -0.30 3.39 -17.09
CA ALA A 75 0.67 2.66 -16.30
C ALA A 75 0.83 1.22 -16.82
N LYS A 76 -0.29 0.54 -17.10
CA LYS A 76 -0.32 -0.78 -17.76
C LYS A 76 0.39 -0.75 -19.12
N GLU A 77 0.04 0.19 -20.00
CA GLU A 77 0.65 0.33 -21.34
C GLU A 77 2.18 0.54 -21.28
N LYS A 78 2.66 1.23 -20.25
CA LYS A 78 4.09 1.56 -20.08
C LYS A 78 4.86 0.64 -19.14
N GLY A 79 4.21 -0.38 -18.56
CA GLY A 79 4.84 -1.25 -17.57
C GLY A 79 5.24 -0.53 -16.28
N ILE A 80 4.61 0.61 -15.98
CA ILE A 80 4.85 1.37 -14.75
C ILE A 80 4.18 0.62 -13.59
N PRO A 81 4.89 0.28 -12.52
CA PRO A 81 4.31 -0.41 -11.39
C PRO A 81 3.22 0.46 -10.75
N SER A 82 2.07 -0.15 -10.49
CA SER A 82 0.92 0.52 -9.89
C SER A 82 0.39 -0.20 -8.67
N VAL A 83 0.01 0.59 -7.66
CA VAL A 83 -0.60 0.14 -6.41
C VAL A 83 -2.05 0.61 -6.37
N LEU A 84 -2.97 -0.32 -6.11
CA LEU A 84 -4.36 -0.02 -5.79
C LEU A 84 -4.59 -0.15 -4.28
N ASP A 85 -5.05 0.93 -3.65
CA ASP A 85 -5.53 0.98 -2.28
C ASP A 85 -7.07 1.17 -2.30
N PRO A 86 -7.86 0.07 -2.19
CA PRO A 86 -9.29 0.03 -2.41
C PRO A 86 -10.06 0.46 -1.15
N VAL A 87 -9.63 1.55 -0.51
CA VAL A 87 -10.16 1.99 0.80
C VAL A 87 -11.69 2.01 0.83
N GLY A 88 -12.27 1.29 1.77
CA GLY A 88 -13.72 1.24 1.98
C GLY A 88 -14.50 0.52 0.88
N VAL A 89 -13.88 -0.36 0.09
CA VAL A 89 -14.53 -1.11 -1.00
C VAL A 89 -15.79 -1.90 -0.56
N GLN A 90 -15.83 -2.33 0.69
CA GLN A 90 -16.96 -3.00 1.33
C GLN A 90 -18.14 -2.08 1.62
N ALA A 91 -17.93 -0.77 1.67
CA ALA A 91 -18.94 0.19 2.13
C ALA A 91 -20.02 0.48 1.09
N SER A 92 -19.76 0.30 -0.21
CA SER A 92 -20.77 0.56 -1.24
C SER A 92 -20.53 -0.22 -2.53
N LYS A 93 -21.63 -0.49 -3.25
CA LYS A 93 -21.58 -1.11 -4.59
C LYS A 93 -20.72 -0.29 -5.55
N LEU A 94 -20.81 1.04 -5.48
CA LEU A 94 -20.00 1.94 -6.32
C LEU A 94 -18.50 1.69 -6.14
N ARG A 95 -18.01 1.67 -4.89
CA ARG A 95 -16.59 1.43 -4.60
C ARG A 95 -16.18 0.03 -5.03
N LYS A 96 -17.00 -0.99 -4.75
CA LYS A 96 -16.74 -2.39 -5.17
C LYS A 96 -16.62 -2.54 -6.67
N ASP A 97 -17.59 -2.04 -7.42
CA ASP A 97 -17.62 -2.18 -8.87
C ASP A 97 -16.47 -1.41 -9.52
N PHE A 98 -16.16 -0.22 -9.00
CA PHE A 98 -15.05 0.58 -9.50
C PHE A 98 -13.69 -0.06 -9.22
N ALA A 99 -13.45 -0.57 -8.01
CA ALA A 99 -12.21 -1.27 -7.68
C ALA A 99 -12.02 -2.51 -8.56
N LYS A 100 -13.08 -3.31 -8.78
CA LYS A 100 -13.04 -4.45 -9.71
C LYS A 100 -12.72 -4.01 -11.13
N LYS A 101 -13.29 -2.89 -11.59
CA LYS A 101 -12.99 -2.33 -12.91
C LYS A 101 -11.52 -1.92 -13.02
N LEU A 102 -10.96 -1.26 -12.01
CA LEU A 102 -9.53 -0.90 -11.97
C LEU A 102 -8.62 -2.12 -12.01
N ILE A 103 -8.99 -3.20 -11.32
CA ILE A 103 -8.22 -4.45 -11.31
C ILE A 103 -8.25 -5.11 -12.70
N LEU A 104 -9.43 -5.22 -13.30
CA LEU A 104 -9.60 -5.91 -14.59
C LEU A 104 -9.04 -5.11 -15.77
N GLU A 105 -9.27 -3.80 -15.84
CA GLU A 105 -8.84 -2.99 -16.97
C GLU A 105 -7.44 -2.40 -16.78
N GLY A 106 -7.07 -2.10 -15.53
CA GLY A 106 -5.83 -1.42 -15.17
C GLY A 106 -4.70 -2.33 -14.70
N GLU A 107 -4.99 -3.60 -14.35
CA GLU A 107 -4.01 -4.63 -13.96
C GLU A 107 -2.91 -4.11 -13.01
N PRO A 108 -3.28 -3.71 -11.77
CA PRO A 108 -2.30 -3.20 -10.82
C PRO A 108 -1.21 -4.22 -10.53
N SER A 109 0.01 -3.74 -10.30
CA SER A 109 1.12 -4.60 -9.84
C SER A 109 0.92 -5.08 -8.40
N LEU A 110 0.21 -4.29 -7.58
CA LEU A 110 -0.07 -4.62 -6.19
C LEU A 110 -1.43 -4.08 -5.75
N ILE A 111 -2.13 -4.84 -4.92
CA ILE A 111 -3.31 -4.40 -4.18
C ILE A 111 -2.99 -4.45 -2.68
N LYS A 112 -3.25 -3.35 -1.97
CA LYS A 112 -3.08 -3.27 -0.51
C LYS A 112 -4.40 -2.93 0.15
N GLY A 113 -4.82 -3.68 1.16
CA GLY A 113 -6.02 -3.40 1.93
C GLY A 113 -6.06 -4.16 3.24
N ASN A 114 -6.98 -3.83 4.13
CA ASN A 114 -7.24 -4.69 5.29
C ASN A 114 -7.99 -5.98 4.88
N LEU A 115 -8.13 -6.92 5.81
CA LEU A 115 -8.77 -8.20 5.53
C LEU A 115 -10.19 -8.06 4.96
N ALA A 116 -11.02 -7.15 5.48
CA ALA A 116 -12.39 -6.97 5.02
C ALA A 116 -12.45 -6.43 3.58
N GLU A 117 -11.54 -5.52 3.23
CA GLU A 117 -11.41 -4.97 1.88
C GLU A 117 -10.95 -6.05 0.88
N ILE A 118 -9.95 -6.85 1.25
CA ILE A 118 -9.44 -7.93 0.38
C ILE A 118 -10.48 -9.05 0.21
N LYS A 119 -11.15 -9.50 1.28
CA LYS A 119 -12.26 -10.47 1.20
C LYS A 119 -13.35 -10.01 0.23
N THR A 120 -13.72 -8.74 0.31
CA THR A 120 -14.71 -8.13 -0.60
C THR A 120 -14.28 -8.18 -2.06
N LEU A 121 -12.99 -7.92 -2.35
CA LEU A 121 -12.45 -7.92 -3.71
C LEU A 121 -12.40 -9.32 -4.32
N ILE A 122 -11.97 -10.32 -3.54
CA ILE A 122 -11.88 -11.71 -3.99
C ILE A 122 -13.25 -12.41 -4.04
N GLY A 123 -14.32 -11.72 -3.63
CA GLY A 123 -15.68 -12.24 -3.69
C GLY A 123 -16.04 -13.16 -2.52
N GLU A 124 -15.26 -13.15 -1.45
CA GLU A 124 -15.61 -13.83 -0.21
C GLU A 124 -16.63 -12.97 0.54
N THR A 125 -17.88 -13.39 0.54
CA THR A 125 -18.96 -12.70 1.24
C THR A 125 -18.76 -12.85 2.75
N SER A 126 -18.32 -11.80 3.43
CA SER A 126 -18.48 -11.67 4.87
C SER A 126 -19.96 -11.43 5.17
N ASN A 127 -20.62 -12.37 5.85
CA ASN A 127 -22.01 -12.22 6.30
C ASN A 127 -22.19 -11.17 7.42
N SER A 128 -21.19 -10.36 7.72
CA SER A 128 -21.21 -9.35 8.77
C SER A 128 -21.33 -7.94 8.17
N ILE A 129 -22.58 -7.49 8.00
CA ILE A 129 -22.90 -6.06 8.16
C ILE A 129 -22.81 -5.80 9.66
N GLY A 130 -21.59 -5.66 10.16
CA GLY A 130 -21.32 -5.44 11.57
C GLY A 130 -19.92 -4.86 11.69
N ILE A 131 -19.85 -3.62 12.15
CA ILE A 131 -18.59 -2.93 12.44
C ILE A 131 -17.88 -3.56 13.67
N ASP A 132 -18.47 -4.59 14.29
CA ASP A 132 -18.04 -5.25 15.53
C ASP A 132 -17.87 -6.79 15.43
N SER A 133 -17.34 -7.34 14.34
CA SER A 133 -16.76 -8.71 14.43
C SER A 133 -15.31 -8.61 14.89
N PHE A 134 -15.12 -8.56 16.21
CA PHE A 134 -13.83 -8.73 16.86
C PHE A 134 -13.16 -10.02 16.36
N GLU A 135 -11.94 -9.88 15.83
CA GLU A 135 -11.00 -10.96 15.48
C GLU A 135 -11.45 -12.01 14.46
N ASP A 136 -11.75 -11.57 13.24
CA ASP A 136 -11.71 -12.48 12.09
C ASP A 136 -10.23 -12.70 11.70
N SER A 137 -9.54 -13.56 12.47
CA SER A 137 -8.14 -13.93 12.17
C SER A 137 -8.03 -14.47 10.74
N LEU A 138 -6.91 -14.17 10.07
CA LEU A 138 -6.66 -14.61 8.69
C LEU A 138 -6.52 -16.15 8.66
N SER A 139 -7.61 -16.85 8.35
CA SER A 139 -7.63 -18.31 8.28
C SER A 139 -6.84 -18.86 7.10
N GLU A 140 -6.34 -20.09 7.21
CA GLU A 140 -5.56 -20.73 6.14
C GLU A 140 -6.37 -20.86 4.83
N ASN A 141 -7.67 -21.13 4.93
CA ASN A 141 -8.56 -21.14 3.77
C ASN A 141 -8.65 -19.77 3.08
N THR A 142 -8.69 -18.69 3.87
CA THR A 142 -8.68 -17.32 3.33
C THR A 142 -7.34 -17.01 2.66
N LYS A 143 -6.22 -17.41 3.28
CA LYS A 143 -4.88 -17.26 2.67
C LYS A 143 -4.81 -17.96 1.31
N ASN A 144 -5.30 -19.19 1.21
CA ASN A 144 -5.27 -19.94 -0.05
C ASN A 144 -6.06 -19.23 -1.16
N LYS A 145 -7.27 -18.72 -0.87
CA LYS A 145 -8.04 -17.92 -1.84
C LYS A 145 -7.32 -16.64 -2.26
N ILE A 146 -6.61 -15.99 -1.35
CA ILE A 146 -5.82 -14.80 -1.66
C ILE A 146 -4.62 -15.15 -2.54
N LYS A 147 -3.93 -16.27 -2.26
CA LYS A 147 -2.83 -16.80 -3.09
C LYS A 147 -3.32 -17.11 -4.51
N GLU A 148 -4.46 -17.80 -4.64
CA GLU A 148 -5.11 -18.08 -5.93
C GLU A 148 -5.46 -16.79 -6.68
N TYR A 149 -6.09 -15.83 -6.00
CA TYR A 149 -6.45 -14.55 -6.61
C TYR A 149 -5.23 -13.75 -7.08
N ALA A 150 -4.16 -13.70 -6.27
CA ALA A 150 -2.90 -13.06 -6.63
C ALA A 150 -2.29 -13.67 -7.89
N LYS A 151 -2.29 -15.01 -7.97
CA LYS A 151 -1.79 -15.77 -9.12
C LYS A 151 -2.62 -15.53 -10.37
N GLU A 152 -3.95 -15.61 -10.27
CA GLU A 152 -4.87 -15.39 -11.40
C GLU A 152 -4.78 -13.99 -11.99
N ARG A 153 -4.48 -12.99 -11.16
CA ARG A 153 -4.38 -11.59 -11.55
C ARG A 153 -2.94 -11.13 -11.80
N ASN A 154 -1.96 -12.00 -11.59
CA ASN A 154 -0.53 -11.72 -11.72
C ASN A 154 -0.13 -10.42 -10.97
N LEU A 155 -0.50 -10.34 -9.69
CA LEU A 155 -0.25 -9.19 -8.83
C LEU A 155 0.16 -9.61 -7.42
N ILE A 156 0.72 -8.67 -6.67
CA ILE A 156 1.01 -8.85 -5.25
C ILE A 156 -0.20 -8.40 -4.42
N VAL A 157 -0.62 -9.18 -3.44
CA VAL A 157 -1.63 -8.78 -2.44
C VAL A 157 -0.94 -8.53 -1.11
N VAL A 158 -1.21 -7.38 -0.51
CA VAL A 158 -0.82 -7.04 0.88
C VAL A 158 -2.10 -6.92 1.70
N VAL A 159 -2.27 -7.81 2.66
CA VAL A 159 -3.35 -7.79 3.65
C VAL A 159 -2.78 -7.20 4.93
N SER A 160 -3.19 -5.98 5.28
CA SER A 160 -2.73 -5.36 6.52
C SER A 160 -3.54 -5.77 7.74
N GLY A 161 -2.90 -5.95 8.89
CA GLY A 161 -3.53 -6.37 10.14
C GLY A 161 -2.58 -6.31 11.35
N VAL A 162 -2.88 -7.08 12.41
CA VAL A 162 -1.94 -7.29 13.53
C VAL A 162 -0.72 -8.10 13.08
N VAL A 163 -0.96 -9.04 12.15
CA VAL A 163 0.07 -9.69 11.35
C VAL A 163 -0.28 -9.39 9.91
N ASP A 164 0.61 -8.71 9.21
CA ASP A 164 0.43 -8.44 7.79
C ASP A 164 0.75 -9.71 6.99
N PHE A 165 -0.01 -9.97 5.93
CA PHE A 165 0.20 -11.09 5.03
C PHE A 165 0.42 -10.60 3.61
N ILE A 166 1.48 -11.09 2.96
CA ILE A 166 1.89 -10.69 1.62
C ILE A 166 1.99 -11.94 0.75
N THR A 167 1.47 -11.91 -0.48
CA THR A 167 1.67 -12.99 -1.46
C THR A 167 1.62 -12.48 -2.89
N ASN A 168 2.41 -13.09 -3.79
CA ASN A 168 2.28 -12.95 -5.25
C ASN A 168 1.59 -14.17 -5.90
N GLY A 169 1.08 -15.11 -5.08
CA GLY A 169 0.48 -16.37 -5.52
C GLY A 169 1.46 -17.55 -5.67
N GLU A 170 2.77 -17.30 -5.61
CA GLU A 170 3.83 -18.32 -5.62
C GLU A 170 4.61 -18.34 -4.31
N GLU A 171 4.95 -17.15 -3.80
CA GLU A 171 5.60 -16.90 -2.52
C GLU A 171 4.61 -16.25 -1.55
N SER A 172 4.85 -16.45 -0.27
CA SER A 172 4.11 -15.79 0.80
C SER A 172 5.01 -15.41 1.97
N ALA A 173 4.63 -14.33 2.66
CA ALA A 173 5.31 -13.88 3.86
C ALA A 173 4.32 -13.30 4.85
N SER A 174 4.60 -13.50 6.14
CA SER A 174 3.92 -12.86 7.25
C SER A 174 4.86 -11.90 7.96
N VAL A 175 4.42 -10.66 8.19
CA VAL A 175 5.20 -9.62 8.90
C VAL A 175 4.51 -9.30 10.22
N LYS A 176 5.27 -9.38 11.32
CA LYS A 176 4.77 -9.16 12.70
C LYS A 176 5.30 -7.88 13.32
N ASN A 177 5.79 -6.95 12.50
CA ASN A 177 6.23 -5.64 12.96
C ASN A 177 5.05 -4.67 13.07
N GLY A 178 5.16 -3.66 13.93
CA GLY A 178 4.18 -2.57 14.06
C GLY A 178 3.65 -2.41 15.48
N THR A 179 2.78 -1.42 15.65
CA THR A 179 2.13 -1.13 16.94
C THR A 179 0.66 -0.77 16.78
N TYR A 180 -0.12 -1.07 17.81
CA TYR A 180 -1.52 -0.64 17.90
C TYR A 180 -1.70 0.88 17.72
N LYS A 181 -0.73 1.71 18.15
CA LYS A 181 -0.83 3.18 17.98
C LYS A 181 -0.93 3.60 16.51
N MET A 182 -0.40 2.81 15.56
CA MET A 182 -0.55 3.08 14.12
C MET A 182 -2.02 3.05 13.68
N SER A 183 -2.85 2.21 14.31
CA SER A 183 -4.30 2.15 14.02
C SER A 183 -5.07 3.39 14.50
N LYS A 184 -4.45 4.21 15.37
CA LYS A 184 -5.05 5.43 15.93
C LYS A 184 -4.70 6.69 15.14
N ILE A 185 -3.84 6.57 14.14
CA ILE A 185 -3.48 7.67 13.25
C ILE A 185 -4.21 7.47 11.93
N THR A 186 -4.99 8.48 11.52
CA THR A 186 -5.65 8.45 10.22
C THR A 186 -4.61 8.32 9.10
N GLY A 187 -4.89 7.46 8.13
CA GLY A 187 -4.06 7.34 6.93
C GLY A 187 -2.79 6.52 7.04
N THR A 188 -2.46 5.87 8.16
CA THR A 188 -1.26 5.01 8.24
C THR A 188 -1.29 3.86 7.24
N GLY A 189 -2.48 3.32 6.96
CA GLY A 189 -2.70 2.36 5.88
C GLY A 189 -2.39 2.95 4.50
N CYS A 190 -2.87 4.17 4.23
CA CYS A 190 -2.66 4.86 2.95
C CYS A 190 -1.20 5.29 2.75
N MET A 191 -0.54 5.70 3.83
CA MET A 191 0.90 5.98 3.90
C MET A 191 1.72 4.77 3.47
N LEU A 192 1.39 3.58 3.99
CA LEU A 192 2.01 2.33 3.52
C LEU A 192 1.76 2.09 2.02
N GLY A 193 0.62 2.51 1.47
CA GLY A 193 0.38 2.48 0.01
C GLY A 193 1.39 3.30 -0.80
N ALA A 194 1.76 4.50 -0.32
CA ALA A 194 2.81 5.31 -0.94
C ALA A 194 4.18 4.64 -0.83
N LEU A 195 4.53 4.13 0.36
CA LEU A 195 5.80 3.42 0.56
C LEU A 195 5.93 2.18 -0.32
N LEU A 196 4.85 1.40 -0.47
CA LEU A 196 4.80 0.25 -1.37
C LEU A 196 4.98 0.65 -2.84
N THR A 197 4.35 1.75 -3.25
CA THR A 197 4.50 2.25 -4.63
C THR A 197 5.95 2.64 -4.89
N LEU A 198 6.59 3.29 -3.92
CA LEU A 198 7.99 3.67 -4.00
C LEU A 198 8.92 2.45 -4.03
N ALA A 199 8.69 1.44 -3.17
CA ALA A 199 9.44 0.19 -3.15
C ALA A 199 9.41 -0.53 -4.51
N LEU A 200 8.24 -0.58 -5.16
CA LEU A 200 8.09 -1.16 -6.49
C LEU A 200 8.80 -0.33 -7.59
N SER A 201 8.97 0.98 -7.37
CA SER A 201 9.54 1.91 -8.36
C SER A 201 11.06 1.88 -8.45
N PHE A 202 11.73 1.35 -7.42
CA PHE A 202 13.19 1.24 -7.37
C PHE A 202 13.75 0.11 -8.24
N TYR A 203 12.92 -0.86 -8.65
CA TYR A 203 13.40 -2.07 -9.32
C TYR A 203 12.55 -2.42 -10.55
N ASP A 204 13.22 -2.58 -11.69
CA ASP A 204 12.57 -2.99 -12.94
C ASP A 204 12.32 -4.51 -12.99
N HIS A 205 13.03 -5.31 -12.17
CA HIS A 205 12.92 -6.77 -12.17
C HIS A 205 11.75 -7.29 -11.32
N LYS A 206 10.82 -8.02 -11.96
CA LYS A 206 9.66 -8.64 -11.29
C LYS A 206 10.03 -9.51 -10.10
N ASP A 207 11.12 -10.30 -10.22
CA ASP A 207 11.56 -11.26 -9.20
C ASP A 207 12.00 -10.60 -7.88
N LEU A 208 12.37 -9.32 -7.92
CA LEU A 208 12.75 -8.57 -6.71
C LEU A 208 11.56 -7.88 -6.05
N ARG A 209 10.45 -7.66 -6.77
CA ARG A 209 9.32 -6.86 -6.28
C ARG A 209 8.69 -7.47 -5.02
N PHE A 210 8.59 -8.79 -4.92
CA PHE A 210 8.01 -9.44 -3.74
C PHE A 210 8.83 -9.15 -2.47
N LYS A 211 10.15 -9.35 -2.52
CA LYS A 211 11.05 -9.10 -1.38
C LYS A 211 11.06 -7.63 -0.97
N GLU A 212 11.02 -6.72 -1.92
CA GLU A 212 10.98 -5.27 -1.64
C GLU A 212 9.64 -4.85 -1.02
N VAL A 213 8.53 -5.47 -1.42
CA VAL A 213 7.23 -5.27 -0.76
C VAL A 213 7.27 -5.77 0.68
N VAL A 214 7.81 -6.97 0.93
CA VAL A 214 7.96 -7.51 2.30
C VAL A 214 8.84 -6.59 3.15
N LYS A 215 9.96 -6.13 2.60
CA LYS A 215 10.85 -5.17 3.25
C LYS A 215 10.14 -3.85 3.56
N ALA A 216 9.36 -3.31 2.62
CA ALA A 216 8.62 -2.06 2.82
C ALA A 216 7.56 -2.18 3.93
N VAL A 217 6.82 -3.30 3.97
CA VAL A 217 5.86 -3.57 5.05
C VAL A 217 6.57 -3.69 6.40
N SER A 218 7.66 -4.45 6.48
CA SER A 218 8.46 -4.57 7.71
C SER A 218 9.04 -3.23 8.14
N THR A 219 9.62 -2.46 7.21
CA THR A 219 10.16 -1.11 7.46
C THR A 219 9.11 -0.21 8.09
N TRP A 220 7.90 -0.18 7.54
CA TRP A 220 6.81 0.64 8.08
C TRP A 220 6.41 0.23 9.49
N GLY A 221 6.31 -1.07 9.76
CA GLY A 221 6.04 -1.60 11.09
C GLY A 221 7.15 -1.27 12.08
N ILE A 222 8.42 -1.42 11.68
CA ILE A 222 9.59 -1.08 12.51
C ILE A 222 9.61 0.41 12.85
N CYS A 223 9.33 1.29 11.89
CA CYS A 223 9.21 2.72 12.16
C CYS A 223 8.10 3.01 13.18
N GLY A 224 6.99 2.27 13.14
CA GLY A 224 5.92 2.34 14.15
C GLY A 224 6.37 1.92 15.54
N GLU A 225 7.12 0.82 15.67
CA GLU A 225 7.68 0.36 16.94
C GLU A 225 8.66 1.39 17.52
N LEU A 226 9.62 1.87 16.71
CA LEU A 226 10.60 2.88 17.11
C LEU A 226 9.94 4.22 17.49
N ALA A 227 8.90 4.62 16.76
CA ALA A 227 8.16 5.84 17.05
C ALA A 227 7.42 5.77 18.39
N GLU A 228 6.92 4.58 18.77
CA GLU A 228 6.32 4.33 20.06
C GLU A 228 7.37 4.30 21.19
N GLU A 229 8.52 3.68 20.96
CA GLU A 229 9.66 3.67 21.90
C GLU A 229 10.12 5.11 22.23
N ARG A 230 10.01 6.04 21.28
CA ARG A 230 10.38 7.47 21.45
C ARG A 230 9.36 8.31 22.23
N LEU A 231 8.14 7.83 22.46
CA LEU A 231 7.11 8.61 23.15
C LEU A 231 7.42 8.81 24.63
N ARG A 232 7.26 10.04 25.10
CA ARG A 232 7.31 10.39 26.54
C ARG A 232 5.94 10.28 27.18
N GLU A 233 5.91 10.19 28.52
CA GLU A 233 4.71 9.90 29.36
C GLU A 233 3.48 10.82 29.10
N LYS A 234 3.67 12.00 28.50
CA LYS A 234 2.59 12.96 28.19
C LYS A 234 2.45 13.29 26.71
N GLU A 235 3.18 12.59 25.84
CA GLU A 235 3.10 12.80 24.40
C GLU A 235 1.95 12.02 23.79
N GLY A 236 1.21 12.67 22.89
CA GLY A 236 0.00 12.14 22.30
C GLY A 236 0.20 11.53 20.92
N LEU A 237 -0.92 11.16 20.30
CA LEU A 237 -0.97 10.54 18.97
C LEU A 237 -0.34 11.39 17.87
N MET A 238 -0.41 12.72 17.95
CA MET A 238 0.24 13.58 16.95
C MET A 238 1.76 13.56 17.07
N THR A 239 2.30 13.49 18.29
CA THR A 239 3.75 13.28 18.49
C THR A 239 4.16 11.90 17.96
N PHE A 240 3.36 10.87 18.19
CA PHE A 240 3.60 9.54 17.61
C PHE A 240 3.64 9.59 16.08
N LYS A 241 2.71 10.29 15.43
CA LYS A 241 2.71 10.46 13.97
C LYS A 241 3.98 11.14 13.47
N TYR A 242 4.44 12.20 14.15
CA TYR A 242 5.69 12.87 13.77
C TYR A 242 6.89 11.96 13.98
N ASN A 243 6.99 11.26 15.12
CA ASN A 243 8.04 10.27 15.35
C ASN A 243 8.02 9.17 14.27
N LEU A 244 6.85 8.68 13.86
CA LEU A 244 6.71 7.67 12.79
C LEU A 244 7.30 8.16 11.46
N LEU A 245 7.02 9.40 11.08
CA LEU A 245 7.57 10.00 9.86
C LEU A 245 9.07 10.28 9.99
N ASP A 246 9.52 10.74 11.15
CA ASP A 246 10.95 10.95 11.45
C ASP A 246 11.73 9.62 11.33
N GLU A 247 11.25 8.55 11.97
CA GLU A 247 11.88 7.23 11.90
C GLU A 247 12.02 6.74 10.46
N LEU A 248 10.99 6.93 9.64
CA LEU A 248 11.05 6.58 8.22
C LEU A 248 12.17 7.34 7.47
N SER A 249 12.46 8.59 7.86
CA SER A 249 13.47 9.42 7.20
C SER A 249 14.92 9.05 7.54
N ILE A 250 15.13 8.33 8.65
CA ILE A 250 16.46 7.97 9.15
C ILE A 250 16.69 6.45 9.20
N ILE A 251 15.66 5.64 8.91
CA ILE A 251 15.76 4.18 8.88
C ILE A 251 16.84 3.71 7.90
N ASN A 252 17.55 2.66 8.25
CA ASN A 252 18.59 2.06 7.40
C ASN A 252 18.49 0.53 7.39
N ASP A 253 19.26 -0.10 6.51
CA ASP A 253 19.24 -1.56 6.34
C ASP A 253 19.68 -2.34 7.58
N GLU A 254 20.57 -1.78 8.40
CA GLU A 254 21.05 -2.42 9.63
C GLU A 254 19.92 -2.53 10.64
N ILE A 255 19.21 -1.42 10.90
CA ILE A 255 18.06 -1.39 11.81
C ILE A 255 16.95 -2.32 11.29
N ILE A 256 16.68 -2.31 9.98
CA ILE A 256 15.67 -3.19 9.38
C ILE A 256 16.04 -4.66 9.65
N LYS A 257 17.27 -5.06 9.34
CA LYS A 257 17.74 -6.44 9.53
C LYS A 257 17.72 -6.88 11.00
N GLU A 258 18.01 -5.97 11.94
CA GLU A 258 17.98 -6.29 13.38
C GLU A 258 16.56 -6.46 13.93
N ARG A 259 15.58 -5.73 13.37
CA ARG A 259 14.22 -5.66 13.92
C ARG A 259 13.16 -6.37 13.08
N GLU A 260 13.50 -6.87 11.89
CA GLU A 260 12.54 -7.54 11.02
C GLU A 260 11.97 -8.80 11.68
N LYS A 261 10.63 -8.89 11.70
CA LYS A 261 9.88 -10.05 12.23
C LYS A 261 9.12 -10.68 11.06
N VAL A 262 9.86 -11.26 10.12
CA VAL A 262 9.34 -11.82 8.87
C VAL A 262 9.39 -13.34 8.91
N ILE A 263 8.31 -13.99 8.50
CA ILE A 263 8.24 -15.44 8.28
C ILE A 263 7.87 -15.66 6.82
N TYR A 264 8.80 -16.23 6.04
CA TYR A 264 8.52 -16.69 4.68
C TYR A 264 7.86 -18.07 4.73
N GLU A 265 6.82 -18.26 3.92
CA GLU A 265 6.02 -19.49 3.78
C GLU A 265 6.28 -20.18 2.45
#